data_AF-A0A2U1T1U1-F1
#
_entry.id   AF-A0A2U1T1U1-F1
#
_cell.length_a   1.000
_cell.length_b   1.000
_cell.length_c   1.000
_cell.angle_alpha   90.00
_cell.angle_beta   90.00
_cell.angle_gamma   90.00
#
_symmetry.space_group_name_H-M   'P 1'
#
loop_
_entity.id
_entity.type
_entity.pdbx_description
1 polymer ?
#
loop_
_entity_poly.entity_id
_entity_poly.type
_entity_poly.pdbx_seq_one_letter_code
_entity_poly.pdbx_strand_id
1 'polypeptide(L)'
;MTNADPGWKAEEGPRSTPEDPPKQSLGDLITEVTRDFSTLMRQELDLAKAEFRESAKRGGKGAGMLGGAGVAGNLALFFLSIALWWALGELIGNGWSALIVAVLWGIIAAALAAAGRKAIKSVRGMPQTVQTMKNIPETLKPNEDNS
;
A
#
# COMPACT_ATOMS: atom_id res chain seq x y z
N MET A 1 46.73 83.39 41.01
CA MET A 1 47.76 82.45 40.52
C MET A 1 47.36 81.08 41.05
N THR A 2 46.56 80.33 40.27
CA THR A 2 46.97 79.13 39.49
C THR A 2 47.41 78.01 40.42
N ASN A 3 46.61 76.96 40.62
CA ASN A 3 46.55 75.70 39.87
C ASN A 3 45.82 74.71 40.81
N ALA A 4 45.23 73.59 40.45
CA ALA A 4 44.85 72.91 39.22
C ALA A 4 44.07 71.67 39.70
N ASP A 5 43.07 71.22 38.93
CA ASP A 5 42.61 69.82 38.99
C ASP A 5 43.76 68.90 38.54
N PRO A 6 43.88 67.68 39.09
CA PRO A 6 43.29 66.51 38.43
C PRO A 6 42.81 65.45 39.45
N GLY A 7 42.03 64.42 39.14
CA GLY A 7 41.72 63.76 37.89
C GLY A 7 41.21 62.37 38.26
N TRP A 8 39.89 62.21 38.28
CA TRP A 8 39.26 60.90 38.41
C TRP A 8 39.38 60.18 37.08
N LYS A 9 40.19 59.11 37.04
CA LYS A 9 40.21 58.17 35.92
C LYS A 9 39.02 57.23 36.09
N ALA A 10 37.90 57.57 35.46
CA ALA A 10 36.88 56.58 35.15
C ALA A 10 37.43 55.72 34.01
N GLU A 11 37.85 54.49 34.32
CA GLU A 11 38.04 53.47 33.30
C GLU A 11 36.66 53.10 32.75
N GLU A 12 36.25 53.78 31.68
CA GLU A 12 35.18 53.29 30.81
C GLU A 12 35.71 52.03 30.11
N GLY A 13 35.53 50.87 30.76
CA GLY A 13 35.59 49.59 30.07
C GLY A 13 34.65 49.65 28.86
N PRO A 14 35.01 49.01 27.72
CA PRO A 14 34.25 49.15 26.49
C PRO A 14 32.80 48.79 26.76
N ARG A 15 31.91 49.78 26.67
CA ARG A 15 30.47 49.57 26.66
C ARG A 15 30.21 48.62 25.50
N SER A 16 30.00 47.34 25.79
CA SER A 16 29.42 46.40 24.85
C SER A 16 28.04 46.97 24.52
N THR A 17 27.96 47.66 23.39
CA THR A 17 26.70 48.06 22.77
C THR A 17 25.76 46.87 22.82
N PRO A 18 24.49 47.03 23.23
CA PRO A 18 23.51 45.96 23.08
C PRO A 18 23.60 45.48 21.64
N GLU A 19 24.07 44.25 21.46
CA GLU A 19 24.09 43.59 20.17
C GLU A 19 22.62 43.50 19.78
N ASP A 20 22.20 44.33 18.81
CA ASP A 20 20.87 44.24 18.21
C ASP A 20 20.64 42.75 17.95
N PRO A 21 19.57 42.11 18.48
CA PRO A 21 19.33 40.71 18.22
C PRO A 21 19.37 40.54 16.71
N PRO A 22 20.19 39.60 16.19
CA PRO A 22 20.45 39.50 14.76
C PRO A 22 19.10 39.50 14.06
N LYS A 23 18.83 40.58 13.32
CA LYS A 23 17.55 40.76 12.64
C LYS A 23 17.45 39.60 11.68
N GLN A 24 16.66 38.58 12.03
CA GLN A 24 16.51 37.38 11.23
C GLN A 24 16.23 37.82 9.80
N SER A 25 17.13 37.46 8.91
CA SER A 25 16.99 37.86 7.52
C SER A 25 15.78 37.15 6.94
N LEU A 26 15.15 37.73 5.92
CA LEU A 26 14.08 37.05 5.18
C LEU A 26 14.53 35.67 4.66
N GLY A 27 15.83 35.50 4.40
CA GLY A 27 16.42 34.22 4.00
C GLY A 27 16.45 33.17 5.11
N ASP A 28 16.63 33.58 6.37
CA ASP A 28 16.62 32.68 7.52
C ASP A 28 15.21 32.14 7.78
N LEU A 29 14.20 33.01 7.68
CA LEU A 29 12.78 32.64 7.83
C LEU A 29 12.31 31.68 6.72
N ILE A 30 12.68 31.93 5.46
CA ILE A 30 12.37 31.02 4.34
C ILE A 30 13.06 29.66 4.55
N THR A 31 14.29 29.66 5.05
CA THR A 31 15.06 28.44 5.32
C THR A 31 14.42 27.62 6.43
N GLU A 32 13.95 28.27 7.49
CA GLU A 32 13.25 27.63 8.61
C GLU A 32 11.90 27.04 8.18
N VAL A 33 11.08 27.80 7.45
CA VAL A 33 9.80 27.31 6.91
C VAL A 33 10.00 26.12 5.96
N THR A 34 11.03 26.16 5.10
CA THR A 34 11.35 25.05 4.18
C THR A 34 11.79 23.80 4.95
N ARG A 35 12.53 23.99 6.04
CA ARG A 35 12.98 22.91 6.93
C ARG A 35 11.81 22.29 7.70
N ASP A 36 10.89 23.11 8.20
CA ASP A 36 9.68 22.66 8.89
C ASP A 36 8.75 21.89 7.95
N PHE A 37 8.53 22.42 6.74
CA PHE A 37 7.77 21.73 5.70
C PHE A 37 8.41 20.38 5.34
N SER A 38 9.72 20.34 5.16
CA SER A 38 10.46 19.09 4.89
C SER A 38 10.32 18.09 6.04
N THR A 39 10.23 18.57 7.29
CA THR A 39 10.06 17.75 8.48
C THR A 39 8.66 17.17 8.56
N LEU A 40 7.61 17.98 8.34
CA LEU A 40 6.23 17.51 8.27
C LEU A 40 6.04 16.48 7.16
N MET A 41 6.55 16.74 5.96
CA MET A 41 6.49 15.80 4.85
C MET A 41 7.12 14.45 5.18
N ARG A 42 8.25 14.44 5.88
CA ARG A 42 8.88 13.19 6.33
C ARG A 42 8.03 12.47 7.38
N GLN A 43 7.42 13.19 8.31
CA GLN A 43 6.53 12.62 9.32
C GLN A 43 5.31 11.96 8.70
N GLU A 44 4.67 12.62 7.72
CA GLU A 44 3.51 12.07 7.02
C GLU A 44 3.87 10.82 6.22
N LEU A 45 5.05 10.81 5.60
CA LEU A 45 5.59 9.64 4.93
C LEU A 45 5.91 8.50 5.91
N ASP A 46 6.51 8.81 7.06
CA ASP A 46 6.83 7.80 8.08
C ASP A 46 5.56 7.20 8.68
N LEU A 47 4.52 8.01 8.89
CA LEU A 47 3.21 7.56 9.34
C LEU A 47 2.53 6.70 8.27
N ALA A 48 2.46 7.16 7.02
CA ALA A 48 1.91 6.39 5.90
C ALA A 48 2.66 5.05 5.72
N LYS A 49 3.98 5.06 5.92
CA LYS A 49 4.80 3.85 5.88
C LYS A 49 4.51 2.92 7.06
N ALA A 50 4.25 3.45 8.25
CA ALA A 50 3.85 2.66 9.41
C ALA A 50 2.47 2.01 9.18
N GLU A 51 1.49 2.78 8.71
CA GLU A 51 0.13 2.29 8.41
C GLU A 51 0.14 1.28 7.25
N PHE A 52 0.94 1.52 6.22
CA PHE A 52 1.14 0.56 5.13
C PHE A 52 1.78 -0.74 5.64
N ARG A 53 2.80 -0.68 6.49
CA ARG A 53 3.43 -1.88 7.09
C ARG A 53 2.45 -2.65 7.94
N GLU A 54 1.63 -1.98 8.74
CA GLU A 54 0.61 -2.63 9.55
C GLU A 54 -0.47 -3.28 8.67
N SER A 55 -0.93 -2.57 7.64
CA SER A 55 -1.87 -3.09 6.64
C SER A 55 -1.30 -4.30 5.90
N ALA A 56 -0.04 -4.24 5.48
CA ALA A 56 0.67 -5.33 4.83
C ALA A 56 0.87 -6.52 5.77
N LYS A 57 1.14 -6.30 7.05
CA LYS A 57 1.28 -7.37 8.04
C LYS A 57 -0.05 -8.07 8.31
N ARG A 58 -1.13 -7.29 8.48
CA ARG A 58 -2.49 -7.82 8.69
C ARG A 58 -2.99 -8.55 7.44
N GLY A 59 -2.86 -7.93 6.27
CA GLY A 59 -3.20 -8.53 4.98
C GLY A 59 -2.37 -9.77 4.68
N GLY A 60 -1.06 -9.72 4.92
CA GLY A 60 -0.13 -10.84 4.74
C GLY A 60 -0.43 -12.02 5.68
N LYS A 61 -0.75 -11.74 6.95
CA LYS A 61 -1.20 -12.79 7.89
C LYS A 61 -2.49 -13.44 7.41
N GLY A 62 -3.49 -12.64 7.00
CA GLY A 62 -4.75 -13.13 6.47
C GLY A 62 -4.56 -13.99 5.21
N ALA A 63 -3.79 -13.49 4.25
CA ALA A 63 -3.43 -14.23 3.03
C ALA A 63 -2.66 -15.52 3.34
N GLY A 64 -1.73 -15.49 4.29
CA GLY A 64 -1.00 -16.67 4.76
C GLY A 64 -1.90 -17.70 5.42
N MET A 65 -2.85 -17.27 6.27
CA MET A 65 -3.83 -18.15 6.89
C MET A 65 -4.77 -18.78 5.85
N LEU A 66 -5.26 -18.00 4.88
CA LEU A 66 -6.10 -18.52 3.80
C LEU A 66 -5.33 -19.47 2.87
N GLY A 67 -4.07 -19.14 2.54
CA GLY A 67 -3.20 -20.03 1.77
C GLY A 67 -2.94 -21.34 2.50
N GLY A 68 -2.60 -21.27 3.79
CA GLY A 68 -2.42 -22.44 4.65
C GLY A 68 -3.70 -23.27 4.79
N ALA A 69 -4.85 -22.64 4.96
CA ALA A 69 -6.16 -23.30 4.99
C ALA A 69 -6.47 -23.99 3.66
N GLY A 70 -6.10 -23.40 2.52
CA GLY A 70 -6.21 -24.03 1.21
C GLY A 70 -5.40 -25.31 1.11
N VAL A 71 -4.13 -25.29 1.54
CA VAL A 71 -3.26 -26.48 1.56
C VAL A 71 -3.79 -27.54 2.52
N ALA A 72 -4.11 -27.15 3.76
CA ALA A 72 -4.64 -28.06 4.77
C ALA A 72 -5.98 -28.68 4.33
N GLY A 73 -6.88 -27.88 3.76
CA GLY A 73 -8.14 -28.34 3.20
C GLY A 73 -7.94 -29.31 2.04
N ASN A 74 -6.98 -29.06 1.14
CA ASN A 74 -6.66 -29.97 0.06
C ASN A 74 -6.13 -31.32 0.58
N LEU A 75 -5.24 -31.31 1.59
CA LEU A 75 -4.76 -32.54 2.22
C LEU A 75 -5.88 -33.30 2.93
N ALA A 76 -6.75 -32.59 3.65
CA ALA A 76 -7.91 -33.19 4.30
C ALA A 76 -8.84 -33.87 3.27
N LEU A 77 -9.14 -33.20 2.15
CA LEU A 77 -9.94 -33.77 1.06
C LEU A 77 -9.28 -34.99 0.43
N PHE A 78 -7.95 -34.99 0.27
CA PHE A 78 -7.20 -36.13 -0.23
C PHE A 78 -7.32 -37.35 0.71
N PHE A 79 -7.08 -37.17 2.00
CA PHE A 79 -7.21 -38.25 2.98
C PHE A 79 -8.66 -38.73 3.13
N LEU A 80 -9.64 -37.83 3.09
CA LEU A 80 -11.06 -38.21 3.08
C LEU A 80 -11.42 -39.03 1.84
N SER A 81 -10.81 -38.76 0.68
CA SER A 81 -11.03 -39.55 -0.53
C SER A 81 -10.48 -40.96 -0.39
N ILE A 82 -9.30 -41.12 0.22
CA ILE A 82 -8.72 -42.43 0.52
C ILE A 82 -9.59 -43.17 1.53
N ALA A 83 -10.01 -42.50 2.60
CA ALA A 83 -10.89 -43.08 3.62
C ALA A 83 -12.22 -43.54 3.02
N LEU A 84 -12.83 -42.73 2.16
CA LEU A 84 -14.06 -43.08 1.45
C LEU A 84 -13.85 -44.27 0.52
N TRP A 85 -12.74 -44.31 -0.23
CA TRP A 85 -12.40 -45.46 -1.06
C TRP A 85 -12.32 -46.73 -0.21
N TRP A 86 -11.53 -46.74 0.85
CA TRP A 86 -11.39 -47.91 1.73
C TRP A 86 -12.71 -48.33 2.38
N ALA A 87 -13.50 -47.36 2.86
CA ALA A 87 -14.80 -47.63 3.45
C ALA A 87 -15.76 -48.30 2.46
N LEU A 88 -15.84 -47.80 1.22
CA LEU A 88 -16.60 -48.45 0.15
C LEU A 88 -15.98 -49.79 -0.25
N GLY A 89 -14.65 -49.89 -0.19
CA GLY A 89 -13.89 -51.08 -0.53
C GLY A 89 -14.33 -52.30 0.26
N GLU A 90 -14.62 -52.11 1.54
CA GLU A 90 -15.14 -53.15 2.43
C GLU A 90 -16.58 -53.59 2.08
N LEU A 91 -17.39 -52.70 1.50
CA LEU A 91 -18.79 -52.98 1.19
C LEU A 91 -18.98 -53.58 -0.20
N ILE A 92 -18.26 -53.07 -1.20
CA ILE A 92 -18.50 -53.35 -2.63
C ILE A 92 -17.23 -53.70 -3.43
N GLY A 93 -16.07 -53.77 -2.77
CA GLY A 93 -14.78 -54.05 -3.38
C GLY A 93 -14.05 -52.80 -3.89
N ASN A 94 -12.72 -52.85 -3.84
CA ASN A 94 -11.85 -51.70 -4.15
C ASN A 94 -11.99 -51.19 -5.60
N GLY A 95 -12.30 -52.06 -6.57
CA GLY A 95 -12.46 -51.66 -7.97
C GLY A 95 -13.68 -50.76 -8.20
N TRP A 96 -14.85 -51.16 -7.70
CA TRP A 96 -16.07 -50.36 -7.79
C TRP A 96 -16.00 -49.09 -6.95
N SER A 97 -15.35 -49.16 -5.80
CA SER A 97 -15.09 -48.01 -4.94
C SER A 97 -14.27 -46.93 -5.63
N ALA A 98 -13.20 -47.34 -6.34
CA ALA A 98 -12.38 -46.44 -7.16
C ALA A 98 -13.22 -45.69 -8.19
N LEU A 99 -14.12 -46.40 -8.90
CA LEU A 99 -14.99 -45.82 -9.92
C LEU A 99 -15.96 -44.80 -9.31
N ILE A 100 -16.56 -45.10 -8.16
CA ILE A 100 -17.47 -44.18 -7.48
C ILE A 100 -16.74 -42.90 -7.05
N VAL A 101 -15.57 -43.03 -6.42
CA VAL A 101 -14.77 -41.88 -5.99
C VAL A 101 -14.29 -41.06 -7.19
N ALA A 102 -13.93 -41.71 -8.30
CA ALA A 102 -13.55 -41.03 -9.53
C ALA A 102 -14.71 -40.24 -10.15
N VAL A 103 -15.92 -40.83 -10.21
CA VAL A 103 -17.12 -40.15 -10.71
C VAL A 103 -17.49 -38.97 -9.81
N LEU A 104 -17.42 -39.12 -8.49
CA LEU A 104 -17.64 -38.05 -7.52
C LEU A 104 -16.73 -36.85 -7.81
N TRP A 105 -15.42 -37.08 -7.92
CA TRP A 105 -14.46 -36.02 -8.23
C TRP A 105 -14.64 -35.45 -9.65
N GLY A 106 -15.03 -36.27 -10.62
CA GLY A 106 -15.38 -35.82 -11.96
C GLY A 106 -16.54 -34.82 -11.97
N ILE A 107 -17.59 -35.09 -11.19
CA ILE A 107 -18.73 -34.18 -11.02
C ILE A 107 -18.28 -32.87 -10.36
N ILE A 108 -17.51 -32.94 -9.27
CA ILE A 108 -16.97 -31.77 -8.57
C ILE A 108 -16.12 -30.93 -9.53
N ALA A 109 -15.22 -31.55 -10.28
CA ALA A 109 -14.35 -30.88 -11.25
C ALA A 109 -15.15 -30.20 -12.37
N ALA A 110 -16.16 -30.89 -12.93
CA ALA A 110 -17.04 -30.31 -13.94
C ALA A 110 -17.80 -29.08 -13.42
N ALA A 111 -18.34 -29.15 -12.21
CA ALA A 111 -19.03 -28.05 -11.55
C ALA A 111 -18.10 -26.85 -11.30
N LEU A 112 -16.91 -27.10 -10.74
CA LEU A 112 -15.90 -26.04 -10.51
C LEU A 112 -15.43 -25.41 -11.82
N ALA A 113 -15.18 -26.21 -12.86
CA ALA A 113 -14.82 -25.69 -14.17
C ALA A 113 -15.93 -24.85 -14.80
N ALA A 114 -17.20 -25.21 -14.60
CA ALA A 114 -18.35 -24.42 -15.04
C ALA A 114 -18.46 -23.09 -14.26
N ALA A 115 -18.36 -23.14 -12.93
CA ALA A 115 -18.39 -21.97 -12.07
C ALA A 115 -17.23 -21.00 -12.35
N GLY A 116 -16.00 -21.52 -12.49
CA GLY A 116 -14.81 -20.75 -12.84
C GLY A 116 -14.95 -20.09 -14.22
N ARG A 117 -15.44 -20.82 -15.23
CA ARG A 117 -15.76 -20.24 -16.54
C ARG A 117 -16.79 -19.12 -16.44
N LYS A 118 -17.81 -19.26 -15.60
CA LYS A 118 -18.82 -18.22 -15.37
C LYS A 118 -18.23 -16.97 -14.71
N ALA A 119 -17.41 -17.15 -13.67
CA ALA A 119 -16.74 -16.06 -12.96
C ALA A 119 -15.77 -15.28 -13.87
N ILE A 120 -14.98 -15.97 -14.70
CA ILE A 120 -14.08 -15.32 -15.67
C ILE A 120 -14.90 -14.56 -16.72
N LYS A 121 -15.99 -15.15 -17.21
CA LYS A 121 -16.87 -14.49 -18.18
C LYS A 121 -17.56 -13.25 -17.59
N SER A 122 -17.95 -13.24 -16.32
CA SER A 122 -18.54 -12.04 -15.70
C SER A 122 -17.54 -10.89 -15.56
N VAL A 123 -16.24 -11.18 -15.38
CA VAL A 123 -15.19 -10.16 -15.37
C VAL A 123 -14.94 -9.61 -16.78
N ARG A 124 -14.94 -10.46 -17.82
CA ARG A 124 -14.81 -10.03 -19.23
C ARG A 124 -16.06 -9.37 -19.80
N GLY A 125 -17.24 -9.69 -19.26
CA GLY A 125 -18.54 -9.18 -19.66
C GLY A 125 -18.88 -7.79 -19.12
N MET A 126 -17.89 -6.99 -18.71
CA MET A 126 -18.08 -5.58 -18.34
C MET A 126 -17.61 -4.64 -19.48
N PRO A 127 -18.40 -4.44 -20.56
CA PRO A 127 -18.08 -3.46 -21.58
C PRO A 127 -18.83 -2.14 -21.32
N GLN A 128 -18.28 -1.20 -20.54
CA GLN A 128 -18.80 0.20 -20.53
C GLN A 128 -17.70 1.23 -20.21
N THR A 129 -16.46 1.05 -20.69
CA THR A 129 -15.46 2.16 -20.67
C THR A 129 -14.60 2.20 -21.92
N VAL A 130 -14.45 1.07 -22.61
CA VAL A 130 -13.70 1.02 -23.89
C VAL A 130 -14.52 1.55 -25.08
N GLN A 131 -15.85 1.71 -24.96
CA GLN A 131 -16.66 2.37 -25.99
C GLN A 131 -16.64 3.91 -25.85
N THR A 132 -16.41 4.46 -24.65
CA THR A 132 -16.28 5.91 -24.45
C THR A 132 -14.97 6.47 -25.00
N MET A 133 -13.90 5.65 -25.10
CA MET A 133 -12.65 6.07 -25.74
C MET A 133 -12.70 6.10 -27.28
N LYS A 134 -13.74 5.53 -27.90
CA LYS A 134 -13.92 5.59 -29.37
C LYS A 134 -14.75 6.79 -29.84
N ASN A 135 -15.27 7.61 -28.92
CA ASN A 135 -15.98 8.85 -29.20
C ASN A 135 -15.23 10.07 -28.62
N ILE A 136 -13.91 10.16 -28.82
CA ILE A 136 -13.25 11.47 -28.77
C ILE A 136 -13.51 12.10 -30.14
N PRO A 137 -14.42 13.08 -30.27
CA PRO A 137 -14.61 13.79 -31.53
C PRO A 137 -13.28 14.42 -31.97
N GLU A 138 -13.01 14.43 -33.29
CA GLU A 138 -11.83 15.07 -33.90
C GLU A 138 -11.73 16.60 -33.65
N THR A 139 -12.60 17.17 -32.81
CA THR A 139 -12.65 18.59 -32.46
C THR A 139 -11.55 19.04 -31.50
N LEU A 140 -10.68 18.14 -31.03
CA LEU A 140 -9.42 18.48 -30.37
C LEU A 140 -8.24 18.42 -31.35
N LYS A 141 -8.39 19.04 -32.52
CA LYS A 141 -7.25 19.57 -33.26
C LYS A 141 -7.07 21.03 -32.82
N PRO A 142 -6.08 21.36 -31.96
CA PRO A 142 -5.57 22.71 -31.89
C PRO A 142 -4.92 23.00 -33.23
N ASN A 143 -5.66 23.61 -34.14
CA ASN A 143 -5.07 24.18 -35.33
C ASN A 143 -4.71 25.62 -34.98
N GLU A 144 -3.40 25.82 -34.97
CA GLU A 144 -2.69 27.06 -34.80
C GLU A 144 -3.11 28.05 -35.89
N ASP A 145 -4.02 28.97 -35.57
CA ASP A 145 -4.30 30.17 -36.36
C ASP A 145 -3.72 31.41 -35.66
N ASN A 146 -2.38 31.47 -35.65
CA ASN A 146 -1.64 32.72 -35.57
C ASN A 146 -0.67 32.81 -36.74
N SER A 147 -1.07 33.51 -37.80
CA SER A 147 -0.22 34.28 -38.73
C SER A 147 -1.11 35.16 -39.60
#